data_AF-A0A7X6SN70-F1
#
_entry.id   AF-A0A7X6SN70-F1
#
_cell.length_a   1.000
_cell.length_b   1.000
_cell.length_c   1.000
_cell.angle_alpha   90.00
_cell.angle_beta   90.00
_cell.angle_gamma   90.00
#
_symmetry.space_group_name_H-M   'P 1'
#
loop_
_entity.id
_entity.type
_entity.pdbx_description
1 polymer ?
#
loop_
_entity_poly.entity_id
_entity_poly.type
_entity_poly.pdbx_seq_one_letter_code
_entity_poly.pdbx_strand_id
1 'polypeptide(L)'
;RTYSGKLDDLVFCSCYNDTICIARKYVYPRFSEQIVSISHNLATIWENGSSEFKAQLELYAKLNETENVPDDQWAPNSYALWIEVMYNWAADNNVDLDSLTIEEFAVIGTAVRTVKNCVLNGYLKPVTGYDMMTAPF
;
A
#
# COMPACT_ATOMS: atom_id res chain seq x y z
N ARG A 1 -25.70 17.95 2.09
CA ARG A 1 -25.61 17.55 3.51
C ARG A 1 -25.30 16.06 3.48
N THR A 2 -24.05 15.69 3.68
CA THR A 2 -23.58 14.31 3.72
C THR A 2 -23.96 13.70 5.07
N TYR A 3 -24.58 12.52 5.08
CA TYR A 3 -24.92 11.81 6.30
C TYR A 3 -23.89 10.70 6.55
N SER A 4 -23.19 10.80 7.68
CA SER A 4 -22.33 9.76 8.22
C SER A 4 -22.52 9.72 9.74
N GLY A 5 -22.42 8.54 10.32
CA GLY A 5 -22.68 8.41 11.75
C GLY A 5 -22.65 6.99 12.26
N LYS A 6 -22.94 6.90 13.55
CA LYS A 6 -23.12 5.65 14.27
C LYS A 6 -24.49 5.67 14.93
N LEU A 7 -25.22 4.56 14.82
CA LEU A 7 -26.46 4.33 15.54
C LEU A 7 -26.36 2.94 16.17
N ASP A 8 -26.18 2.90 17.48
CA ASP A 8 -25.86 1.68 18.22
C ASP A 8 -24.68 0.91 17.57
N ASP A 9 -24.91 -0.35 17.21
CA ASP A 9 -23.96 -1.23 16.52
C ASP A 9 -23.92 -0.98 15.00
N LEU A 10 -24.57 0.03 14.45
CA LEU A 10 -24.58 0.35 13.03
C LEU A 10 -23.64 1.53 12.73
N VAL A 11 -22.76 1.38 11.75
CA VAL A 11 -22.01 2.50 11.16
C VAL A 11 -22.51 2.70 9.74
N PHE A 12 -22.81 3.95 9.39
CA PHE A 12 -23.20 4.32 8.04
C PHE A 12 -22.38 5.48 7.50
N CYS A 13 -22.05 5.41 6.23
CA CYS A 13 -21.42 6.49 5.49
C CYS A 13 -22.09 6.68 4.13
N SER A 14 -22.12 7.93 3.71
CA SER A 14 -22.44 8.31 2.34
C SER A 14 -21.23 8.07 1.45
N CYS A 15 -21.47 7.44 0.30
CA CYS A 15 -20.50 7.15 -0.75
C CYS A 15 -21.03 7.67 -2.10
N TYR A 16 -20.12 7.85 -3.07
CA TYR A 16 -20.45 8.31 -4.43
C TYR A 16 -21.27 9.62 -4.44
N ASN A 17 -20.73 10.68 -3.82
CA ASN A 17 -21.36 12.01 -3.78
C ASN A 17 -22.80 12.01 -3.25
N ASP A 18 -23.05 11.37 -2.10
CA ASP A 18 -24.39 11.28 -1.49
C ASP A 18 -25.41 10.42 -2.26
N THR A 19 -24.96 9.65 -3.25
CA THR A 19 -25.84 8.76 -4.04
C THR A 19 -26.08 7.41 -3.35
N ILE A 20 -25.09 6.88 -2.63
CA ILE A 20 -25.16 5.55 -1.99
C ILE A 20 -24.94 5.69 -0.49
N CYS A 21 -25.77 5.00 0.30
CA CYS A 21 -25.57 4.82 1.74
C CYS A 21 -25.08 3.39 2.00
N ILE A 22 -23.87 3.25 2.56
CA ILE A 22 -23.38 1.97 3.04
C ILE A 22 -23.60 1.93 4.54
N ALA A 23 -24.45 1.02 5.01
CA ALA A 23 -24.67 0.74 6.41
C ALA A 23 -24.18 -0.67 6.76
N ARG A 24 -23.37 -0.80 7.81
CA ARG A 24 -22.83 -2.08 8.26
C ARG A 24 -22.84 -2.17 9.78
N LYS A 25 -22.89 -3.40 10.29
CA LYS A 25 -22.61 -3.64 11.70
C LYS A 25 -21.16 -3.21 12.01
N TYR A 26 -20.99 -2.46 13.08
CA TYR A 26 -19.70 -2.13 13.66
C TYR A 26 -19.04 -3.40 14.16
N VAL A 27 -17.84 -3.65 13.66
CA VAL A 27 -16.97 -4.70 14.16
C VAL A 27 -15.65 -4.02 14.44
N TYR A 28 -15.23 -4.04 15.70
CA TYR A 28 -13.90 -3.58 16.05
C TYR A 28 -12.88 -4.53 15.41
N PRO A 29 -11.93 -4.03 14.58
CA PRO A 29 -10.90 -4.87 14.00
C PRO A 29 -10.10 -5.54 15.11
N ARG A 30 -9.87 -6.86 15.00
CA ARG A 30 -8.98 -7.56 15.91
C ARG A 30 -7.58 -7.52 15.33
N PHE A 31 -6.70 -6.75 15.94
CA PHE A 31 -5.29 -6.76 15.60
C PHE A 31 -4.58 -7.82 16.43
N SER A 32 -3.75 -8.63 15.79
CA SER A 32 -2.73 -9.39 16.51
C SER A 32 -1.55 -8.45 16.81
N GLU A 33 -0.84 -8.73 17.91
CA GLU A 33 0.39 -8.00 18.26
C GLU A 33 1.40 -8.04 17.10
N GLN A 34 1.46 -9.16 16.38
CA GLN A 34 2.32 -9.35 15.22
C GLN A 34 2.00 -8.38 14.07
N ILE A 35 0.72 -8.20 13.70
CA ILE A 35 0.34 -7.26 12.63
C ILE A 35 0.72 -5.83 13.01
N VAL A 36 0.54 -5.46 14.28
CA VAL A 36 0.94 -4.14 14.80
C VAL A 36 2.45 -3.95 14.70
N SER A 37 3.22 -4.95 15.14
CA SER A 37 4.69 -4.90 15.12
C SER A 37 5.23 -4.77 13.70
N ILE A 38 4.76 -5.61 12.77
CA ILE A 38 5.13 -5.54 11.34
C ILE A 38 4.76 -4.17 10.75
N SER A 39 3.55 -3.65 11.04
CA SER A 39 3.12 -2.36 10.50
C SER A 39 4.03 -1.21 10.95
N HIS A 40 4.45 -1.22 12.22
CA HIS A 40 5.40 -0.24 12.74
C HIS A 40 6.78 -0.39 12.08
N ASN A 41 7.29 -1.62 11.93
CA ASN A 41 8.59 -1.84 11.31
C ASN A 41 8.62 -1.37 9.85
N LEU A 42 7.59 -1.72 9.06
CA LEU A 42 7.47 -1.27 7.67
C LEU A 42 7.31 0.26 7.53
N ALA A 43 6.68 0.92 8.51
CA ALA A 43 6.62 2.37 8.56
C ALA A 43 8.02 2.98 8.78
N THR A 44 8.80 2.41 9.71
CA THR A 44 10.19 2.83 9.95
C THR A 44 11.08 2.63 8.72
N ILE A 45 10.95 1.49 8.01
CA ILE A 45 11.68 1.26 6.75
C ILE A 45 11.25 2.30 5.71
N TRP A 46 9.94 2.53 5.53
CA TRP A 46 9.41 3.54 4.60
C TRP A 46 9.97 4.94 4.89
N GLU A 47 10.07 5.36 6.15
CA GLU A 47 10.62 6.66 6.52
C GLU A 47 12.05 6.87 5.98
N ASN A 48 12.86 5.82 5.94
CA ASN A 48 14.23 5.85 5.42
C ASN A 48 14.32 5.88 3.88
N GLY A 49 13.23 5.60 3.17
CA GLY A 49 13.21 5.65 1.71
C GLY A 49 13.40 7.06 1.16
N SER A 50 14.11 7.17 0.04
CA SER A 50 14.39 8.45 -0.63
C SER A 50 13.11 9.19 -1.05
N SER A 51 13.20 10.52 -1.07
CA SER A 51 12.09 11.38 -1.54
C SER A 51 11.71 11.07 -2.99
N GLU A 52 12.71 10.75 -3.81
CA GLU A 52 12.58 10.46 -5.23
C GLU A 52 11.85 9.14 -5.47
N PHE A 53 12.18 8.10 -4.71
CA PHE A 53 11.45 6.83 -4.75
C PHE A 53 9.98 7.03 -4.35
N LYS A 54 9.73 7.74 -3.24
CA LYS A 54 8.37 8.01 -2.76
C LYS A 54 7.55 8.79 -3.78
N ALA A 55 8.16 9.80 -4.42
CA ALA A 55 7.52 10.57 -5.48
C ALA A 55 7.21 9.72 -6.73
N GLN A 56 8.11 8.82 -7.12
CA GLN A 56 7.85 7.89 -8.21
C GLN A 56 6.74 6.90 -7.88
N LEU A 57 6.67 6.40 -6.63
CA LEU A 57 5.59 5.51 -6.22
C LEU A 57 4.24 6.24 -6.13
N GLU A 58 4.25 7.53 -5.78
CA GLU A 58 3.04 8.37 -5.84
C GLU A 58 2.57 8.62 -7.27
N LEU A 59 3.50 8.87 -8.20
CA LEU A 59 3.19 8.97 -9.62
C LEU A 59 2.63 7.64 -10.16
N TYR A 60 3.25 6.52 -9.78
CA TYR A 60 2.76 5.18 -10.09
C TYR A 60 1.33 4.99 -9.58
N ALA A 61 1.03 5.38 -8.33
CA ALA A 61 -0.31 5.22 -7.76
C ALA A 61 -1.40 5.92 -8.59
N LYS A 62 -1.13 7.15 -9.06
CA LYS A 62 -2.05 7.93 -9.91
C LYS A 62 -2.29 7.26 -11.27
N LEU A 63 -1.24 6.69 -11.86
CA LEU A 63 -1.36 5.96 -13.12
C LEU A 63 -2.10 4.63 -12.93
N ASN A 64 -1.78 3.90 -11.85
CA ASN A 64 -2.42 2.65 -11.51
C ASN A 64 -3.93 2.82 -11.25
N GLU A 65 -4.32 3.91 -10.59
CA GLU A 65 -5.72 4.32 -10.43
C GLU A 65 -6.46 4.40 -11.78
N THR A 66 -5.82 4.95 -12.80
CA THR A 66 -6.46 5.15 -14.12
C THR A 66 -6.38 3.90 -15.01
N GLU A 67 -5.31 3.12 -14.91
CA GLU A 67 -5.01 2.04 -15.86
C GLU A 67 -5.43 0.65 -15.38
N ASN A 68 -5.40 0.40 -14.08
CA ASN A 68 -5.48 -0.95 -13.51
C ASN A 68 -6.56 -1.14 -12.43
N VAL A 69 -7.04 -0.05 -11.83
CA VAL A 69 -8.09 -0.08 -10.80
C VAL A 69 -9.45 0.07 -11.49
N PRO A 70 -10.41 -0.85 -11.27
CA PRO A 70 -11.77 -0.69 -11.76
C PRO A 70 -12.46 0.56 -11.19
N ASP A 71 -13.33 1.20 -11.98
CA ASP A 71 -14.04 2.44 -11.60
C ASP A 71 -14.91 2.30 -10.33
N ASP A 72 -15.29 1.08 -9.96
CA ASP A 72 -16.09 0.78 -8.76
C ASP A 72 -15.24 0.57 -7.49
N GLN A 73 -13.91 0.62 -7.60
CA GLN A 73 -12.97 0.36 -6.51
C GLN A 73 -12.16 1.59 -6.12
N TRP A 74 -11.70 1.59 -4.86
CA TRP A 74 -10.87 2.66 -4.34
C TRP A 74 -9.42 2.36 -4.67
N ALA A 75 -8.75 3.29 -5.35
CA ALA A 75 -7.35 3.13 -5.68
C ALA A 75 -6.46 3.23 -4.42
N PRO A 76 -5.46 2.35 -4.28
CA PRO A 76 -4.50 2.42 -3.18
C PRO A 76 -3.56 3.62 -3.36
N ASN A 77 -3.19 4.26 -2.25
CA ASN A 77 -2.14 5.28 -2.26
C ASN A 77 -0.74 4.65 -2.28
N SER A 78 0.30 5.49 -2.44
CA SER A 78 1.69 5.01 -2.52
C SER A 78 2.14 4.21 -1.31
N TYR A 79 1.74 4.59 -0.09
CA TYR A 79 2.10 3.84 1.11
C TYR A 79 1.38 2.49 1.19
N ALA A 80 0.10 2.43 0.81
CA ALA A 80 -0.64 1.16 0.76
C ALA A 80 -0.01 0.20 -0.27
N LEU A 81 0.39 0.70 -1.44
CA LEU A 81 1.12 -0.06 -2.45
C LEU A 81 2.48 -0.53 -1.94
N TRP A 82 3.20 0.30 -1.19
CA TRP A 82 4.44 -0.10 -0.54
C TRP A 82 4.25 -1.28 0.42
N ILE A 83 3.22 -1.22 1.26
CA ILE A 83 2.90 -2.32 2.17
C ILE A 83 2.59 -3.60 1.39
N GLU A 84 1.77 -3.53 0.34
CA GLU A 84 1.47 -4.68 -0.52
C GLU A 84 2.73 -5.29 -1.14
N VAL A 85 3.61 -4.45 -1.71
CA VAL A 85 4.89 -4.87 -2.28
C VAL A 85 5.74 -5.59 -1.25
N MET A 86 5.86 -5.07 -0.03
CA MET A 86 6.67 -5.67 1.03
C MET A 86 6.15 -7.03 1.46
N TYR A 87 4.83 -7.20 1.59
CA TYR A 87 4.24 -8.50 1.90
C TYR A 87 4.47 -9.53 0.78
N ASN A 88 4.27 -9.14 -0.47
CA ASN A 88 4.49 -10.05 -1.61
C ASN A 88 5.96 -10.44 -1.75
N TRP A 89 6.88 -9.47 -1.64
CA TRP A 89 8.31 -9.73 -1.67
C TRP A 89 8.76 -10.62 -0.51
N ALA A 90 8.27 -10.38 0.70
CA ALA A 90 8.63 -11.19 1.86
C ALA A 90 8.11 -12.62 1.74
N ALA A 91 6.91 -12.82 1.19
CA ALA A 91 6.37 -14.15 0.93
C ALA A 91 7.23 -14.94 -0.06
N ASP A 92 7.66 -14.31 -1.16
CA ASP A 92 8.50 -14.95 -2.18
C ASP A 92 9.92 -15.27 -1.68
N ASN A 93 10.45 -14.44 -0.78
CA ASN A 93 11.83 -14.56 -0.28
C ASN A 93 11.91 -15.17 1.12
N ASN A 94 10.78 -15.58 1.69
CA ASN A 94 10.64 -16.12 3.05
C ASN A 94 11.33 -15.23 4.11
N VAL A 95 11.10 -13.92 4.00
CA VAL A 95 11.63 -12.88 4.90
C VAL A 95 10.64 -12.62 6.03
N ASP A 96 11.12 -12.52 7.26
CA ASP A 96 10.31 -12.05 8.38
C ASP A 96 10.30 -10.52 8.41
N LEU A 97 9.13 -9.93 8.12
CA LEU A 97 8.93 -8.48 8.13
C LEU A 97 8.96 -7.87 9.53
N ASP A 98 8.80 -8.65 10.58
CA ASP A 98 8.82 -8.15 11.95
C ASP A 98 10.26 -7.83 12.40
N SER A 99 11.21 -8.70 12.02
CA SER A 99 12.63 -8.55 12.38
C SER A 99 13.48 -7.86 11.30
N LEU A 100 12.91 -7.56 10.13
CA LEU A 100 13.65 -6.99 9.00
C LEU A 100 14.26 -5.63 9.36
N THR A 101 15.58 -5.51 9.26
CA THR A 101 16.28 -4.25 9.46
C THR A 101 16.45 -3.46 8.16
N ILE A 102 16.75 -2.16 8.27
CA ILE A 102 17.00 -1.31 7.09
C ILE A 102 18.29 -1.73 6.37
N GLU A 103 19.31 -2.19 7.10
CA GLU A 103 20.57 -2.67 6.54
C GLU A 103 20.36 -3.98 5.76
N GLU A 104 19.59 -4.92 6.31
CA GLU A 104 19.22 -6.14 5.61
C GLU A 104 18.39 -5.81 4.38
N PHE A 105 17.38 -4.96 4.51
CA PHE A 105 16.57 -4.50 3.38
C PHE A 105 17.43 -3.89 2.26
N ALA A 106 18.47 -3.10 2.60
CA ALA A 106 19.38 -2.53 1.61
C ALA A 106 20.20 -3.59 0.85
N VAL A 107 20.44 -4.76 1.45
CA VAL A 107 21.20 -5.88 0.85
C VAL A 107 20.30 -6.81 0.05
N ILE A 108 19.19 -7.27 0.64
CA ILE A 108 18.33 -8.32 0.06
C ILE A 108 17.12 -7.76 -0.71
N GLY A 109 16.72 -6.51 -0.46
CA GLY A 109 15.55 -5.86 -1.07
C GLY A 109 15.74 -5.36 -2.51
N THR A 110 16.69 -5.91 -3.27
CA THR A 110 17.00 -5.44 -4.63
C THR A 110 15.81 -5.53 -5.58
N ALA A 111 14.96 -6.54 -5.41
CA ALA A 111 13.74 -6.77 -6.20
C ALA A 111 12.65 -5.70 -6.00
N VAL A 112 12.70 -4.96 -4.89
CA VAL A 112 11.73 -3.90 -4.54
C VAL A 112 12.36 -2.52 -4.36
N ARG A 113 13.64 -2.39 -4.75
CA ARG A 113 14.44 -1.17 -4.53
C ARG A 113 14.07 0.00 -5.45
N THR A 114 13.35 -0.25 -6.54
CA THR A 114 12.84 0.79 -7.43
C THR A 114 11.42 0.40 -7.84
N VAL A 115 10.58 1.37 -8.18
CA VAL A 115 9.21 1.08 -8.66
C VAL A 115 9.24 0.20 -9.91
N LYS A 116 10.21 0.46 -10.81
CA LYS A 116 10.47 -0.41 -11.96
C LYS A 116 10.72 -1.87 -11.55
N ASN A 117 11.58 -2.10 -10.56
CA ASN A 117 11.87 -3.46 -10.09
C ASN A 117 10.63 -4.12 -9.50
N CYS A 118 9.81 -3.37 -8.74
CA CYS A 118 8.55 -3.90 -8.22
C CYS A 118 7.63 -4.40 -9.34
N VAL A 119 7.55 -3.68 -10.47
CA VAL A 119 6.77 -4.11 -11.63
C VAL A 119 7.40 -5.32 -12.32
N LEU A 120 8.71 -5.29 -12.57
CA LEU A 120 9.41 -6.38 -13.27
C LEU A 120 9.39 -7.70 -12.50
N ASN A 121 9.39 -7.65 -11.17
CA ASN A 121 9.28 -8.82 -10.31
C ASN A 121 7.83 -9.22 -10.03
N GLY A 122 6.84 -8.55 -10.63
CA GLY A 122 5.43 -8.92 -10.52
C GLY A 122 4.73 -8.49 -9.23
N TYR A 123 5.37 -7.68 -8.39
CA TYR A 123 4.76 -7.13 -7.16
C TYR A 123 3.81 -5.98 -7.44
N LEU A 124 3.96 -5.31 -8.58
CA LEU A 124 3.10 -4.26 -9.08
C LEU A 124 2.69 -4.56 -10.51
N LYS A 125 1.49 -4.15 -10.89
CA LYS A 125 1.04 -4.23 -12.29
C LYS A 125 1.78 -3.20 -13.14
N PRO A 126 2.05 -3.48 -14.43
CA PRO A 126 2.63 -2.49 -15.33
C PRO A 126 1.68 -1.29 -15.49
N VAL A 127 2.27 -0.10 -15.56
CA VAL A 127 1.60 1.17 -15.88
C VAL A 127 2.42 1.93 -16.91
N THR A 128 1.81 2.85 -17.67
CA THR A 128 2.54 3.63 -18.68
C THR A 128 3.79 4.32 -18.08
N GLY A 129 4.95 4.13 -18.70
CA GLY A 129 6.18 4.81 -18.31
C GLY A 129 6.89 4.27 -17.05
N TYR A 130 6.45 3.14 -16.49
CA TYR A 130 7.09 2.51 -15.32
C TYR A 130 8.59 2.26 -15.51
N ASP A 131 9.04 2.02 -16.75
CA ASP A 131 10.45 1.77 -17.10
C ASP A 131 11.42 2.90 -16.75
N MET A 132 10.91 4.13 -16.59
CA MET A 132 11.67 5.31 -16.20
C MET A 132 11.70 5.54 -14.68
N MET A 133 10.94 4.75 -13.91
CA MET A 133 10.84 4.88 -12.46
C MET A 133 11.96 4.11 -11.74
N THR A 134 13.18 4.62 -11.90
CA THR A 134 14.43 3.98 -11.46
C THR A 134 15.04 4.59 -10.19
N ALA A 135 14.34 5.49 -9.50
CA ALA A 135 14.87 6.09 -8.27
C ALA A 135 15.03 5.00 -7.21
N PRO A 136 16.22 4.86 -6.59
CA PRO A 136 16.44 3.89 -5.55
C PRO A 136 15.71 4.28 -4.28
N PHE A 137 15.19 3.28 -3.57
CA PHE A 137 14.76 3.37 -2.18
C PHE A 137 15.89 3.95 -1.32
#